data_AF-D6XU53-F1
#
_entry.id   AF-D6XU53-F1
#
_cell.length_a   1.000
_cell.length_b   1.000
_cell.length_c   1.000
_cell.angle_alpha   90.00
_cell.angle_beta   90.00
_cell.angle_gamma   90.00
#
_symmetry.space_group_name_H-M   'P 1'
#
loop_
_entity.id
_entity.type
_entity.pdbx_description
1 polymer ?
#
loop_
_entity_poly.entity_id
_entity_poly.type
_entity_poly.pdbx_seq_one_letter_code
_entity_poly.pdbx_strand_id
1 'polypeptide(L)'
;MKRLGDISAILLMMAAVFFTFHTFDAASGSAPQYDGPVQQVIVYDGDNLWNIANRFSGHTSLTIEEAVEWIVIANELDGALVKPGQTLDVPAGGNGVAME
;
A
#
# COMPACT_ATOMS: atom_id res chain seq x y z
N MET A 1 -6.15 39.73 33.52
CA MET A 1 -7.29 38.86 33.17
C MET A 1 -7.53 38.76 31.65
N LYS A 2 -7.48 39.85 30.86
CA LYS A 2 -7.66 39.80 29.38
C LYS A 2 -6.68 38.85 28.66
N ARG A 3 -5.39 38.86 29.03
CA ARG A 3 -4.36 38.03 28.39
C ARG A 3 -4.50 36.51 28.58
N LEU A 4 -5.21 36.05 29.62
CA LEU A 4 -5.42 34.61 29.82
C LEU A 4 -6.54 34.07 28.91
N GLY A 5 -7.56 34.87 28.63
CA GLY A 5 -8.65 34.51 27.71
C GLY A 5 -8.16 34.40 26.27
N ASP A 6 -7.30 35.35 25.85
CA ASP A 6 -6.72 35.35 24.51
C ASP A 6 -5.83 34.12 24.27
N ILE A 7 -5.03 33.72 25.26
CA ILE A 7 -4.17 32.52 25.19
C ILE A 7 -5.02 31.24 25.14
N SER A 8 -6.10 31.16 25.92
CA SER A 8 -7.01 30.01 25.89
C SER A 8 -7.73 29.87 24.55
N ALA A 9 -8.12 30.99 23.93
CA ALA A 9 -8.75 31.00 22.61
C ALA A 9 -7.76 30.53 21.53
N ILE A 10 -6.51 31.00 21.59
CA ILE A 10 -5.45 30.58 20.66
C ILE A 10 -5.14 29.08 20.81
N LEU A 11 -5.03 28.58 22.05
CA LEU A 11 -4.78 27.15 22.31
C LEU A 11 -5.91 26.25 21.80
N LEU A 12 -7.18 26.66 21.98
CA LEU A 12 -8.33 25.92 21.45
C LEU A 12 -8.33 25.89 19.92
N MET A 13 -8.01 27.02 19.29
CA MET A 13 -7.97 27.11 17.83
C MET A 13 -6.84 26.24 17.25
N MET A 14 -5.67 26.23 17.90
CA MET A 14 -4.52 25.42 17.49
C MET A 14 -4.77 23.92 17.68
N ALA A 15 -5.46 23.52 18.75
CA ALA A 15 -5.87 22.14 18.99
C ALA A 15 -6.90 21.67 17.95
N ALA A 16 -7.85 22.53 17.57
CA ALA A 16 -8.83 22.21 16.52
C ALA A 16 -8.14 21.98 15.16
N VAL A 17 -7.17 22.83 14.81
CA VAL A 17 -6.37 22.67 13.58
C VAL A 17 -5.55 21.38 13.63
N PHE A 18 -4.85 21.12 14.73
CA PHE A 18 -4.05 19.89 14.91
C PHE A 18 -4.91 18.62 14.83
N PHE A 19 -6.12 18.65 15.40
CA PHE A 19 -7.07 17.54 15.34
C PHE A 19 -7.57 17.29 13.92
N THR A 20 -7.88 18.35 13.15
CA THR A 20 -8.31 18.21 11.75
C THR A 20 -7.24 17.64 10.82
N PHE A 21 -5.95 17.85 11.11
CA PHE A 21 -4.86 17.26 10.33
C PHE A 21 -4.62 15.77 10.67
N HIS A 22 -4.84 15.35 11.92
CA HIS A 22 -4.56 13.97 12.34
C HIS A 22 -5.68 12.98 12.01
N THR A 23 -6.93 13.42 11.85
CA THR A 23 -8.06 12.50 11.58
C THR A 23 -8.17 12.03 10.13
N PHE A 24 -7.34 12.54 9.22
CA PHE A 24 -7.42 12.17 7.79
C PHE A 24 -6.71 10.84 7.46
N ASP A 25 -5.82 10.38 8.33
CA ASP A 25 -4.98 9.19 8.10
C ASP A 25 -5.74 7.87 8.39
N ALA A 26 -6.71 7.90 9.29
CA ALA A 26 -7.46 6.71 9.73
C ALA A 26 -8.54 6.23 8.75
N ALA A 27 -8.78 6.96 7.65
CA ALA A 27 -9.71 6.56 6.59
C ALA A 27 -9.01 5.81 5.44
N SER A 28 -7.68 5.84 5.40
CA SER A 28 -6.88 4.97 4.53
C SER A 28 -6.96 3.57 5.14
N GLY A 29 -7.58 2.62 4.44
CA GLY A 29 -7.47 1.21 4.82
C GLY A 29 -6.01 0.85 5.03
N SER A 30 -5.69 0.12 6.10
CA SER A 30 -4.33 -0.36 6.31
C SER A 30 -3.94 -1.21 5.11
N ALA A 31 -2.93 -0.76 4.35
CA ALA A 31 -2.38 -1.54 3.26
C ALA A 31 -1.98 -2.93 3.79
N PRO A 32 -2.20 -4.01 3.02
CA PRO A 32 -1.76 -5.33 3.42
C PRO A 32 -0.26 -5.28 3.73
N GLN A 33 0.14 -5.65 4.95
CA GLN A 33 1.53 -5.64 5.33
C GLN A 33 2.16 -6.98 4.93
N TYR A 34 3.23 -6.92 4.15
CA TYR A 34 3.99 -8.08 3.72
C TYR A 34 5.47 -7.82 3.90
N ASP A 35 6.07 -8.51 4.87
CA ASP A 35 7.49 -8.38 5.23
C ASP A 35 8.33 -9.54 4.63
N GLY A 36 7.78 -10.27 3.66
CA GLY A 36 8.43 -11.41 3.01
C GLY A 36 9.34 -11.02 1.84
N PRO A 37 9.95 -12.00 1.17
CA PRO A 37 10.78 -11.74 -0.01
C PRO A 37 9.96 -11.13 -1.16
N VAL A 38 10.60 -10.29 -1.96
CA VAL A 38 9.99 -9.69 -3.15
C VAL A 38 10.71 -10.20 -4.39
N GLN A 39 9.96 -10.45 -5.46
CA GLN A 39 10.49 -10.84 -6.77
C GLN A 39 10.02 -9.86 -7.84
N GLN A 40 10.88 -9.61 -8.83
CA GLN A 40 10.50 -8.85 -10.02
C GLN A 40 9.95 -9.76 -11.11
N VAL A 41 8.83 -9.37 -11.70
CA VAL A 41 8.21 -10.04 -12.84
C VAL A 41 7.94 -9.05 -13.97
N ILE A 42 8.05 -9.53 -15.21
CA ILE A 42 7.68 -8.77 -16.40
C ILE A 42 6.24 -9.13 -16.76
N VAL A 43 5.41 -8.12 -16.98
CA VAL A 43 4.03 -8.27 -17.45
C VAL A 43 4.05 -8.68 -18.92
N TYR A 44 3.35 -9.77 -19.26
CA TYR A 44 3.20 -10.24 -20.64
C TYR A 44 1.81 -9.90 -21.21
N ASP A 45 1.67 -10.04 -22.53
CA ASP A 45 0.36 -9.88 -23.19
C ASP A 45 -0.68 -10.84 -22.60
N GLY A 46 -1.81 -10.28 -22.16
CA GLY A 46 -2.90 -11.03 -21.53
C GLY A 46 -2.76 -11.20 -20.01
N ASP A 47 -1.66 -10.73 -19.40
CA ASP A 47 -1.56 -10.66 -17.95
C ASP A 47 -2.47 -9.56 -17.38
N ASN A 48 -2.96 -9.82 -16.18
CA ASN A 48 -3.63 -8.84 -15.33
C ASN A 48 -3.17 -9.08 -13.88
N LEU A 49 -3.38 -8.10 -13.01
CA LEU A 49 -2.91 -8.18 -11.62
C LEU A 49 -3.43 -9.41 -10.89
N TRP A 50 -4.68 -9.82 -11.14
CA TRP A 50 -5.26 -10.99 -10.51
C TRP A 50 -4.50 -12.27 -10.86
N ASN A 51 -4.24 -12.49 -12.15
CA ASN A 51 -3.52 -13.67 -12.62
C ASN A 51 -2.06 -13.66 -12.14
N ILE A 52 -1.42 -12.49 -12.08
CA ILE A 52 -0.07 -12.33 -11.52
C ILE A 52 -0.10 -12.70 -10.04
N ALA A 53 -0.95 -12.06 -9.23
CA ALA A 53 -1.07 -12.31 -7.80
C ALA A 53 -1.40 -13.79 -7.49
N ASN A 54 -2.30 -14.40 -8.25
CA ASN A 54 -2.68 -15.81 -8.09
C ASN A 54 -1.52 -16.79 -8.35
N ARG A 55 -0.51 -16.43 -9.14
CA ARG A 55 0.70 -17.27 -9.32
C ARG A 55 1.54 -17.34 -8.04
N PHE A 56 1.45 -16.32 -7.18
CA PHE A 56 2.31 -16.19 -6.00
C PHE A 56 1.56 -16.36 -4.67
N SER A 57 0.23 -16.22 -4.66
CA SER A 57 -0.61 -16.32 -3.46
C SER A 57 -0.38 -17.63 -2.68
N GLY A 58 -0.16 -18.75 -3.38
CA GLY A 58 0.11 -20.06 -2.77
C GLY A 58 1.45 -20.18 -2.01
N HIS A 59 2.31 -19.17 -2.10
CA HIS A 59 3.61 -19.15 -1.42
C HIS A 59 3.68 -18.09 -0.30
N THR A 60 2.67 -17.23 -0.18
CA THR A 60 2.66 -16.10 0.76
C THR A 60 1.56 -16.26 1.81
N SER A 61 1.58 -15.44 2.85
CA SER A 61 0.49 -15.36 3.83
C SER A 61 -0.69 -14.50 3.36
N LEU A 62 -0.58 -13.87 2.19
CA LEU A 62 -1.60 -12.98 1.63
C LEU A 62 -2.65 -13.78 0.86
N THR A 63 -3.90 -13.34 0.96
CA THR A 63 -4.96 -13.66 -0.02
C THR A 63 -4.62 -13.10 -1.40
N ILE A 64 -5.35 -13.52 -2.44
CA ILE A 64 -5.12 -13.00 -3.80
C ILE A 64 -5.44 -11.50 -3.83
N GLU A 65 -6.51 -11.10 -3.15
CA GLU A 65 -6.97 -9.72 -3.03
C GLU A 65 -5.94 -8.84 -2.33
N GLU A 66 -5.41 -9.28 -1.19
CA GLU A 66 -4.35 -8.58 -0.47
C GLU A 66 -3.05 -8.52 -1.30
N ALA A 67 -2.72 -9.58 -2.05
CA ALA A 67 -1.57 -9.56 -2.94
C ALA A 67 -1.77 -8.56 -4.10
N VAL A 68 -2.96 -8.47 -4.68
CA VAL A 68 -3.28 -7.46 -5.71
C VAL A 68 -3.12 -6.05 -5.15
N GLU A 69 -3.71 -5.78 -3.98
CA GLU A 69 -3.61 -4.47 -3.34
C GLU A 69 -2.16 -4.13 -2.97
N TRP A 70 -1.40 -5.10 -2.45
CA TRP A 70 0.02 -4.93 -2.18
C TRP A 70 0.80 -4.58 -3.45
N ILE A 71 0.57 -5.30 -4.56
CA ILE A 71 1.27 -5.04 -5.84
C ILE A 71 0.95 -3.64 -6.36
N VAL A 72 -0.30 -3.17 -6.25
CA VAL A 72 -0.69 -1.81 -6.64
C VAL A 72 0.09 -0.77 -5.85
N ILE A 73 0.17 -0.94 -4.53
CA ILE A 73 0.84 0.02 -3.64
C ILE A 73 2.35 -0.01 -3.83
N ALA A 74 2.95 -1.21 -3.85
CA ALA A 74 4.40 -1.39 -3.96
C ALA A 74 4.98 -0.87 -5.28
N ASN A 75 4.18 -0.87 -6.36
CA ASN A 75 4.60 -0.43 -7.69
C ASN A 75 4.03 0.94 -8.09
N GLU A 76 3.38 1.65 -7.15
CA GLU A 76 2.76 2.97 -7.39
C GLU A 76 1.81 2.95 -8.60
N LEU A 77 1.02 1.89 -8.75
CA LEU A 77 0.12 1.73 -9.89
C LEU A 77 -1.08 2.66 -9.78
N ASP A 78 -1.46 3.27 -10.90
CA ASP A 78 -2.72 4.00 -11.02
C ASP A 78 -3.89 3.01 -11.21
N GLY A 79 -4.29 2.40 -10.09
CA GLY A 79 -5.33 1.37 -10.06
C GLY A 79 -4.84 0.01 -10.55
N ALA A 80 -5.74 -0.75 -11.20
CA ALA A 80 -5.50 -2.16 -11.56
C ALA A 80 -4.92 -2.37 -12.98
N LEU A 81 -4.54 -1.29 -13.68
CA LEU A 81 -4.08 -1.37 -15.06
C LEU A 81 -2.57 -1.65 -15.12
N VAL A 82 -2.21 -2.70 -15.85
CA VAL A 82 -0.81 -3.07 -16.15
C VAL A 82 -0.58 -3.12 -17.64
N LYS A 83 0.66 -2.87 -18.07
CA LYS A 83 1.03 -2.84 -19.49
C LYS A 83 2.08 -3.92 -19.79
N PRO A 84 1.98 -4.60 -20.94
CA PRO A 84 3.03 -5.52 -21.39
C PRO A 84 4.41 -4.86 -21.40
N GLY A 85 5.42 -5.58 -20.92
CA GLY A 85 6.80 -5.10 -20.75
C GLY A 85 7.05 -4.30 -19.46
N GLN A 86 6.02 -3.98 -18.68
CA GLN A 86 6.18 -3.38 -17.36
C GLN A 86 6.84 -4.38 -16.40
N THR A 87 7.77 -3.91 -15.57
CA THR A 87 8.34 -4.70 -14.47
C THR A 87 7.57 -4.38 -13.19
N LEU A 88 7.16 -5.42 -12.46
CA LEU A 88 6.44 -5.30 -11.20
C LEU A 88 7.15 -6.07 -10.10
N ASP A 89 7.25 -5.45 -8.93
CA ASP A 89 7.57 -6.11 -7.67
C ASP A 89 6.33 -6.87 -7.19
N VAL A 90 6.51 -8.16 -6.91
CA VAL A 90 5.45 -9.07 -6.42
C VAL A 90 5.92 -9.79 -5.16
N PRO A 91 5.00 -10.16 -4.25
CA PRO A 91 5.36 -10.88 -3.04
C PRO A 91 5.80 -12.30 -3.44
N ALA A 92 7.00 -12.69 -3.06
CA ALA A 92 7.56 -14.01 -3.32
C ALA A 92 7.60 -14.79 -2.02
N GLY A 93 6.78 -15.83 -1.92
CA GLY A 93 6.90 -16.73 -0.79
C GLY A 93 8.31 -17.28 -0.66
N GLY A 94 8.75 -17.51 0.58
CA GLY A 94 10.12 -17.86 0.96
C GLY A 94 10.73 -19.16 0.39
N ASN A 95 10.24 -19.65 -0.75
CA ASN A 95 10.93 -20.61 -1.59
C ASN A 95 11.51 -19.85 -2.78
N GLY A 96 12.66 -19.22 -2.54
CA GLY A 96 13.47 -18.61 -3.58
C GLY A 96 13.75 -19.62 -4.68
N VAL A 97 13.03 -19.50 -5.79
CA VAL A 97 13.59 -19.92 -7.06
C VAL A 97 14.52 -18.78 -7.47
N ALA A 98 15.79 -18.95 -7.09
CA ALA A 98 16.86 -18.25 -7.77
C ALA A 98 16.64 -18.48 -9.27
N MET A 99 16.33 -17.41 -9.99
CA MET A 99 16.37 -17.42 -11.44
C MET A 99 17.85 -17.47 -11.78
N GLU A 100 18.41 -18.67 -11.92
CA GLU A 100 19.68 -18.90 -12.64
C GLU A 100 19.48 -18.70 -14.14
#